data_AF-A0A359MT40-F1
#
_entry.id   AF-A0A359MT40-F1
#
_cell.length_a   1.000
_cell.length_b   1.000
_cell.length_c   1.000
_cell.angle_alpha   90.00
_cell.angle_beta   90.00
_cell.angle_gamma   90.00
#
_symmetry.space_group_name_H-M   'P 1'
#
loop_
_entity.id
_entity.type
_entity.pdbx_description
1 polymer ?
#
loop_
_entity_poly.entity_id
_entity_poly.type
_entity_poly.pdbx_seq_one_letter_code
_entity_poly.pdbx_strand_id
1 'polypeptide(L)'
;EDTTFGKIIELVEEAQDSKSEAERFIDHFSKYYTPAILVLSFVVWLISRDIELAITILVLGCPGALVIGVPVSNVAGIGNGARHGVLLKGSEVIHDFSHVDTMVFDKTGTLTVGNPSVAETEYYTDSVNEVLGYLASIERESDHPLAKAVL
;
A
#
# COMPACT_ATOMS: atom_id res chain seq x y z
N GLU A 1 1.83 -16.01 13.04
CA GLU A 1 3.01 -15.13 13.13
C GLU A 1 4.21 -15.69 12.37
N ASP A 2 4.64 -16.95 12.58
CA ASP A 2 5.83 -17.51 11.88
C ASP A 2 5.60 -18.15 10.48
N THR A 3 4.50 -17.85 9.78
CA THR A 3 4.26 -18.35 8.40
C THR A 3 4.21 -17.20 7.41
N THR A 4 4.59 -17.45 6.15
CA THR A 4 4.52 -16.44 5.07
C THR A 4 3.09 -15.91 4.91
N PHE A 5 2.08 -16.75 5.08
CA PHE A 5 0.68 -16.34 5.07
C PHE A 5 0.31 -15.48 6.28
N GLY A 6 0.84 -15.80 7.47
CA GLY A 6 0.68 -14.98 8.67
C GLY A 6 1.26 -13.58 8.51
N LYS A 7 2.45 -13.46 7.91
CA LYS A 7 3.06 -12.16 7.58
C LYS A 7 2.25 -11.35 6.58
N ILE A 8 1.59 -12.01 5.62
CA ILE A 8 0.70 -11.32 4.68
C ILE A 8 -0.53 -10.77 5.41
N ILE A 9 -1.14 -11.53 6.32
CA ILE A 9 -2.29 -11.06 7.12
C ILE A 9 -1.87 -9.88 8.01
N GLU A 10 -0.75 -10.00 8.72
CA GLU A 10 -0.23 -8.94 9.59
C GLU A 10 0.04 -7.66 8.80
N LEU A 11 0.67 -7.75 7.63
CA LEU A 11 0.88 -6.59 6.75
C LEU A 11 -0.42 -5.98 6.23
N VAL A 12 -1.49 -6.77 6.08
CA VAL A 12 -2.81 -6.28 5.67
C VAL A 12 -3.53 -5.62 6.85
N GLU A 13 -3.45 -6.17 8.05
CA GLU A 13 -4.01 -5.56 9.26
C GLU A 13 -3.31 -4.24 9.58
N GLU A 14 -1.98 -4.21 9.55
CA GLU A 14 -1.18 -3.00 9.80
C GLU A 14 -1.46 -1.91 8.74
N ALA A 15 -1.75 -2.32 7.50
CA ALA A 15 -2.22 -1.41 6.46
C ALA A 15 -3.63 -0.86 6.76
N GLN A 16 -4.54 -1.67 7.30
CA GLN A 16 -5.90 -1.25 7.65
C GLN A 16 -5.93 -0.29 8.86
N ASP A 17 -5.02 -0.46 9.80
CA ASP A 17 -4.95 0.41 10.99
C ASP A 17 -4.40 1.81 10.69
N SER A 18 -3.72 2.00 9.55
CA SER A 18 -3.27 3.31 9.10
C SER A 18 -4.43 4.15 8.55
N LYS A 19 -4.60 5.37 9.08
CA LYS A 19 -5.64 6.31 8.64
C LYS A 19 -5.13 7.32 7.63
N SER A 20 -5.82 7.42 6.50
CA SER A 20 -5.58 8.42 5.43
C SER A 20 -5.93 9.84 5.89
N GLU A 21 -5.39 10.85 5.19
CA GLU A 21 -5.76 12.26 5.44
C GLU A 21 -7.26 12.51 5.31
N ALA A 22 -7.92 11.89 4.32
CA ALA A 22 -9.35 11.98 4.13
C ALA A 22 -10.13 11.43 5.34
N GLU A 23 -9.66 10.32 5.92
CA GLU A 23 -10.29 9.72 7.10
C GLU A 23 -10.11 10.60 8.35
N ARG A 24 -8.92 11.18 8.52
CA ARG A 24 -8.64 12.15 9.60
C ARG A 24 -9.49 13.40 9.46
N PHE A 25 -9.73 13.88 8.23
CA PHE A 25 -10.61 15.02 7.96
C PHE A 25 -12.06 14.71 8.36
N ILE A 26 -12.58 13.54 7.98
CA ILE A 26 -13.93 13.11 8.34
C ILE A 26 -14.10 12.91 9.85
N ASP A 27 -13.10 12.34 10.53
CA ASP A 27 -13.09 12.23 12.00
C ASP A 27 -13.12 13.61 12.67
N HIS A 28 -12.32 14.56 12.15
CA HIS A 28 -12.29 15.92 12.65
C HIS A 28 -13.64 16.64 12.44
N PHE A 29 -14.22 16.52 11.24
CA PHE A 29 -15.55 17.05 10.94
C PHE A 29 -16.60 16.50 11.91
N SER A 30 -16.63 15.18 12.10
CA SER A 30 -17.61 14.49 12.94
C SER A 30 -17.51 14.91 14.41
N LYS A 31 -16.31 15.19 14.89
CA LYS A 31 -16.03 15.69 16.25
C LYS A 31 -16.73 17.01 16.55
N TYR A 32 -16.86 17.90 15.57
CA TYR A 32 -17.54 19.20 15.73
C TYR A 32 -19.00 19.16 15.29
N TYR A 33 -19.30 18.43 14.23
CA TYR A 33 -20.63 18.39 13.63
C TYR A 33 -21.66 17.69 14.52
N THR A 34 -21.29 16.57 15.17
CA THR A 34 -22.17 15.83 16.07
C THR A 34 -22.67 16.68 17.26
N PRO A 35 -21.79 17.34 18.06
CA PRO A 35 -22.26 18.21 19.12
C PRO A 35 -22.99 19.45 18.59
N ALA A 36 -22.64 19.97 17.40
CA ALA A 36 -23.34 21.10 16.80
C ALA A 36 -24.82 20.78 16.49
N ILE A 37 -25.12 19.61 15.92
CA ILE A 37 -26.52 19.19 15.69
C ILE A 37 -27.26 18.97 17.00
N LEU A 38 -26.62 18.35 18.00
CA LEU A 38 -27.25 18.15 19.30
C LEU A 38 -27.67 19.47 19.94
N VAL A 39 -26.79 20.47 19.91
CA VAL A 39 -27.09 21.83 20.39
C VAL A 39 -28.17 22.49 19.54
N LEU A 40 -28.11 22.37 18.21
CA LEU A 40 -29.11 22.93 17.31
C LEU A 40 -30.51 22.33 17.58
N SER A 41 -30.63 21.01 17.67
CA SER A 41 -31.88 20.32 18.00
C SER A 41 -32.43 20.77 19.35
N PHE A 42 -31.56 20.96 20.36
CA PHE A 42 -31.98 21.47 21.66
C PHE A 42 -32.47 22.92 21.60
N VAL A 43 -31.79 23.79 20.84
CA VAL A 43 -32.20 25.19 20.63
C VAL A 43 -33.55 25.26 19.90
N VAL A 44 -33.75 24.43 18.87
CA VAL A 44 -35.03 24.37 18.14
C VAL A 44 -36.14 23.94 19.08
N TRP A 45 -35.94 22.90 19.88
CA TRP A 45 -36.91 22.47 20.88
C TRP A 45 -37.26 23.59 21.87
N LEU A 46 -36.27 24.36 22.33
CA LEU A 46 -36.50 25.44 23.30
C LEU A 46 -37.37 26.56 22.72
N ILE A 47 -37.22 26.87 21.44
CA ILE A 47 -37.97 27.93 20.74
C ILE A 47 -39.34 27.44 20.29
N SER A 48 -39.41 26.30 19.59
CA SER A 48 -40.67 25.78 19.03
C SER A 48 -41.55 25.09 20.06
N ARG A 49 -40.96 24.57 21.14
CA ARG A 49 -41.56 23.61 22.10
C ARG A 49 -42.10 22.34 21.44
N ASP A 50 -41.67 22.06 20.22
CA ASP A 50 -42.07 20.90 19.43
C ASP A 50 -40.95 19.85 19.48
N ILE A 51 -41.25 18.73 20.15
CA ILE A 51 -40.33 17.60 20.29
C ILE A 51 -40.19 16.84 18.96
N GLU A 52 -41.26 16.75 18.17
CA GLU A 52 -41.24 16.04 16.88
C GLU A 52 -40.29 16.74 15.91
N LEU A 53 -40.33 18.07 15.86
CA LEU A 53 -39.41 18.86 15.03
C LEU A 53 -37.94 18.71 15.46
N ALA A 54 -37.66 18.70 16.76
CA ALA A 54 -36.30 18.57 17.28
C ALA A 54 -35.68 17.19 16.97
N ILE A 55 -36.47 16.12 17.09
CA ILE A 55 -36.08 14.76 16.72
C ILE A 55 -35.86 14.66 15.21
N THR A 56 -36.74 15.27 14.41
CA THR A 56 -36.62 15.30 12.95
C THR A 56 -35.27 15.88 12.51
N ILE A 57 -34.86 17.00 13.12
CA ILE A 57 -33.54 17.62 12.86
C ILE A 57 -32.39 16.70 13.26
N LEU A 58 -32.50 16.01 14.40
CA LEU A 58 -31.44 15.11 14.87
C LEU A 58 -31.25 13.92 13.93
N VAL A 59 -32.35 13.35 13.44
CA VAL A 59 -32.35 12.20 12.51
C VAL A 59 -31.84 12.62 11.13
N LEU A 60 -32.35 13.72 10.57
CA LEU A 60 -31.89 14.24 9.27
C LEU A 60 -30.44 14.72 9.31
N GLY A 61 -29.97 15.18 10.46
CA GLY A 61 -28.62 15.67 10.63
C GLY A 61 -27.55 14.59 10.64
N CYS A 62 -27.88 13.31 10.87
CA CYS A 62 -26.92 12.22 11.01
C CYS A 62 -26.01 12.09 9.76
N PRO A 63 -24.67 12.31 9.87
CA PRO A 63 -23.76 12.26 8.73
C PRO A 63 -23.28 10.83 8.44
N GLY A 64 -24.06 9.80 8.80
CA GLY A 64 -23.60 8.41 8.83
C GLY A 64 -22.98 7.93 7.51
N ALA A 65 -23.60 8.26 6.38
CA ALA A 65 -23.10 7.90 5.05
C ALA A 65 -21.76 8.59 4.70
N LEU A 66 -21.56 9.82 5.15
CA LEU A 66 -20.32 10.57 4.94
C LEU A 66 -19.17 9.93 5.74
N VAL A 67 -19.44 9.54 6.99
CA VAL A 67 -18.41 8.98 7.90
C VAL A 67 -17.86 7.65 7.40
N ILE A 68 -18.73 6.78 6.90
CA ILE A 68 -18.32 5.43 6.46
C ILE A 68 -17.73 5.39 5.05
N GLY A 69 -17.94 6.43 4.23
CA GLY A 69 -17.57 6.39 2.82
C GLY A 69 -16.07 6.21 2.58
N VAL A 70 -15.24 6.96 3.32
CA VAL A 70 -13.78 6.91 3.19
C VAL A 70 -13.19 5.56 3.63
N PRO A 71 -13.45 5.03 4.84
CA PRO A 71 -12.85 3.75 5.25
C PRO A 71 -13.34 2.58 4.37
N VAL A 72 -14.61 2.57 3.97
CA VAL A 72 -15.14 1.49 3.09
C VAL A 72 -14.47 1.51 1.72
N SER A 73 -14.28 2.69 1.13
CA SER A 73 -13.60 2.81 -0.18
C SER A 73 -12.12 2.41 -0.08
N ASN A 74 -11.42 2.79 0.99
CA ASN A 74 -10.02 2.40 1.22
C ASN A 74 -9.87 0.89 1.38
N VAL A 75 -10.66 0.24 2.23
CA VAL A 75 -10.60 -1.22 2.45
C VAL A 75 -10.94 -1.97 1.16
N ALA A 76 -11.94 -1.50 0.41
CA ALA A 76 -12.28 -2.07 -0.90
C ALA A 76 -11.11 -1.91 -1.91
N GLY A 77 -10.44 -0.77 -1.91
CA GLY A 77 -9.25 -0.49 -2.73
C GLY A 77 -8.08 -1.42 -2.41
N ILE A 78 -7.72 -1.55 -1.13
CA ILE A 78 -6.65 -2.45 -0.66
C ILE A 78 -6.97 -3.90 -1.05
N GLY A 79 -8.20 -4.36 -0.76
CA GLY A 79 -8.63 -5.71 -1.07
C GLY A 79 -8.62 -6.00 -2.57
N ASN A 80 -9.04 -5.05 -3.40
CA ASN A 80 -8.98 -5.18 -4.86
C ASN A 80 -7.55 -5.20 -5.39
N GLY A 81 -6.67 -4.33 -4.87
CA GLY A 81 -5.25 -4.33 -5.21
C GLY A 81 -4.59 -5.67 -4.89
N ALA A 82 -4.82 -6.18 -3.68
CA ALA A 82 -4.25 -7.46 -3.24
C ALA A 82 -4.69 -8.64 -4.14
N ARG A 83 -5.94 -8.64 -4.61
CA ARG A 83 -6.44 -9.64 -5.59
C ARG A 83 -5.70 -9.59 -6.93
N HIS A 84 -5.12 -8.46 -7.29
CA HIS A 84 -4.35 -8.26 -8.51
C HIS A 84 -2.83 -8.25 -8.26
N GLY A 85 -2.37 -8.72 -7.10
CA GLY A 85 -0.95 -8.80 -6.77
C GLY A 85 -0.30 -7.46 -6.39
N VAL A 86 -1.10 -6.41 -6.17
CA VAL A 86 -0.62 -5.10 -5.72
C VAL A 86 -0.89 -4.96 -4.22
N LEU A 87 0.15 -5.02 -3.40
CA LEU A 87 0.03 -4.87 -1.95
C LEU A 87 0.24 -3.41 -1.54
N LEU A 88 -0.83 -2.77 -1.05
CA LEU A 88 -0.82 -1.40 -0.56
C LEU A 88 -0.72 -1.40 0.97
N LYS A 89 0.42 -0.94 1.50
CA LYS A 89 0.70 -0.91 2.94
C LYS A 89 0.17 0.37 3.60
N GLY A 90 -1.14 0.54 3.56
CA GLY A 90 -1.81 1.62 4.24
C GLY A 90 -2.81 2.37 3.38
N SER A 91 -3.79 3.01 4.03
CA SER A 91 -4.75 3.85 3.31
C SER A 91 -4.15 5.19 2.86
N GLU A 92 -3.13 5.69 3.56
CA GLU A 92 -2.35 6.89 3.17
C GLU A 92 -1.57 6.64 1.86
N VAL A 93 -1.00 5.45 1.70
CA VAL A 93 -0.27 5.05 0.49
C VAL A 93 -1.15 5.10 -0.76
N ILE A 94 -2.44 4.77 -0.65
CA ILE A 94 -3.39 4.87 -1.77
C ILE A 94 -3.58 6.33 -2.19
N HIS A 95 -3.71 7.20 -1.21
CA HIS A 95 -3.88 8.63 -1.46
C HIS A 95 -2.62 9.20 -2.12
N ASP A 96 -1.44 8.94 -1.55
CA ASP A 96 -0.17 9.41 -2.10
C ASP A 96 0.07 8.86 -3.51
N PHE A 97 -0.18 7.57 -3.72
CA PHE A 97 -0.04 6.92 -5.02
C PHE A 97 -0.96 7.53 -6.09
N SER A 98 -2.17 7.98 -5.71
CA SER A 98 -3.08 8.65 -6.65
C SER A 98 -2.62 10.03 -7.11
N HIS A 99 -1.66 10.64 -6.41
CA HIS A 99 -1.05 11.94 -6.75
C HIS A 99 0.33 11.81 -7.42
N VAL A 100 0.84 10.60 -7.61
CA VAL A 100 2.13 10.37 -8.26
C VAL A 100 2.06 10.76 -9.74
N ASP A 101 2.98 11.64 -10.17
CA ASP A 101 3.15 12.04 -11.58
C ASP A 101 4.41 11.42 -12.23
N THR A 102 5.35 10.98 -11.40
CA THR A 102 6.69 10.55 -11.82
C THR A 102 7.03 9.23 -11.16
N MET A 103 7.37 8.23 -11.96
CA MET A 103 7.87 6.95 -11.48
C MET A 103 9.34 6.80 -11.81
N VAL A 104 10.15 6.59 -10.78
CA VAL A 104 11.58 6.29 -10.91
C VAL A 104 11.78 4.83 -10.55
N PHE A 105 12.26 4.04 -11.52
CA PHE A 105 12.51 2.63 -11.34
C PHE A 105 13.98 2.39 -11.03
N ASP A 106 14.26 1.58 -10.01
CA ASP A 106 15.56 0.92 -9.94
C ASP A 106 15.66 -0.06 -11.11
N LYS A 107 16.87 -0.25 -11.65
CA LYS A 107 17.05 -1.17 -12.77
C LYS A 107 17.15 -2.61 -12.27
N THR A 108 18.07 -2.86 -11.35
CA THR A 108 18.48 -4.21 -10.95
C THR A 108 17.47 -4.80 -9.98
N GLY A 109 16.83 -5.91 -10.34
CA GLY A 109 15.82 -6.55 -9.50
C GLY A 109 14.40 -5.98 -9.63
N THR A 110 14.22 -4.88 -10.37
CA THR A 110 12.89 -4.33 -10.72
C THR A 110 12.63 -4.42 -12.22
N LEU A 111 13.48 -3.78 -13.04
CA LEU A 111 13.38 -3.90 -14.51
C LEU A 111 14.10 -5.13 -15.04
N THR A 112 15.15 -5.58 -14.34
CA THR A 112 15.92 -6.78 -14.68
C THR A 112 15.85 -7.81 -13.56
N VAL A 113 16.15 -9.06 -13.89
CA VAL A 113 16.09 -10.20 -12.95
C VAL A 113 17.09 -10.07 -11.79
N GLY A 114 18.14 -9.24 -11.92
CA GLY A 114 19.16 -9.05 -10.89
C GLY A 114 20.17 -10.21 -10.75
N ASN A 115 20.04 -11.26 -11.57
CA ASN A 115 21.00 -12.35 -11.67
C ASN A 115 21.86 -12.15 -12.93
N PRO A 116 23.18 -11.92 -12.78
CA PRO A 116 24.09 -11.82 -13.92
C PRO A 116 24.14 -13.13 -14.71
N SER A 117 24.24 -13.03 -16.03
CA SER A 117 24.48 -14.17 -16.92
C SER A 117 25.45 -13.75 -18.02
N VAL A 118 26.28 -14.69 -18.48
CA VAL A 118 27.18 -14.44 -19.61
C VAL A 118 26.35 -14.22 -20.87
N ALA A 119 26.43 -13.02 -21.43
CA ALA A 119 25.69 -12.64 -22.65
C ALA A 119 26.47 -12.97 -23.93
N GLU A 120 27.80 -12.83 -23.87
CA GLU A 120 28.68 -13.00 -25.01
C GLU A 120 30.03 -13.53 -24.54
N THR A 121 30.65 -14.38 -25.35
CA THR A 121 31.97 -14.95 -25.11
C THR A 121 32.82 -14.80 -26.36
N GLU A 122 33.98 -14.17 -26.22
CA GLU A 122 35.00 -14.12 -27.28
C GLU A 122 36.23 -14.95 -26.86
N TYR A 123 36.70 -15.81 -27.76
CA TYR A 123 37.90 -16.61 -27.56
C TYR A 123 38.99 -16.18 -28.55
N TYR A 124 40.17 -15.88 -28.03
CA TYR A 124 41.33 -15.47 -28.83
C TYR A 124 42.31 -16.63 -29.13
N THR A 125 41.93 -17.87 -28.81
CA THR A 125 42.72 -19.09 -29.02
C THR A 125 41.84 -20.23 -29.47
N ASP A 126 42.43 -21.20 -30.17
CA ASP A 126 41.74 -22.43 -30.60
C ASP A 126 41.54 -23.42 -29.41
N SER A 127 42.28 -23.25 -28.31
CA SER A 127 42.26 -24.12 -27.12
C SER A 127 41.12 -23.82 -26.14
N VAL A 128 39.89 -23.63 -26.62
CA VAL A 128 38.74 -23.16 -25.81
C VAL A 128 38.50 -24.00 -24.55
N ASN A 129 38.58 -25.34 -24.66
CA ASN A 129 38.31 -26.23 -23.52
C ASN A 129 39.33 -26.09 -22.38
N GLU A 130 40.58 -25.80 -22.70
CA GLU A 130 41.63 -25.61 -21.69
C GLU A 130 41.43 -24.28 -20.95
N VAL A 131 41.05 -23.22 -21.68
CA VAL A 131 40.72 -21.90 -21.12
C VAL A 131 39.52 -22.00 -20.18
N LEU A 132 38.45 -22.69 -20.60
CA LEU A 132 37.27 -22.91 -19.75
C LEU A 132 37.61 -23.73 -18.49
N GLY A 133 38.49 -24.72 -18.61
CA GLY A 133 38.97 -25.49 -17.46
C GLY A 133 39.69 -24.63 -16.43
N TYR A 134 40.59 -23.74 -16.88
CA TYR A 134 41.28 -22.80 -15.98
C TYR A 134 40.33 -21.77 -15.39
N LEU A 135 39.49 -21.15 -16.21
CA LEU A 135 38.48 -20.20 -15.77
C LEU A 135 37.59 -20.81 -14.69
N ALA A 136 37.09 -22.02 -14.91
CA ALA A 136 36.22 -22.69 -13.95
C ALA A 136 36.97 -23.05 -12.65
N SER A 137 38.26 -23.42 -12.74
CA SER A 137 39.05 -23.69 -11.53
C SER A 137 39.30 -22.45 -10.66
N ILE A 138 39.44 -21.28 -11.27
CA ILE A 138 39.68 -20.03 -10.57
C ILE A 138 38.37 -19.49 -10.00
N GLU A 139 37.32 -19.39 -10.82
CA GLU A 139 36.05 -18.79 -10.41
C GLU A 139 35.31 -19.62 -9.34
N ARG A 140 35.60 -20.92 -9.23
CA ARG A 140 35.01 -21.80 -8.20
C ARG A 140 35.44 -21.46 -6.77
N GLU A 141 36.55 -20.71 -6.61
CA GLU A 141 37.01 -20.20 -5.32
C GLU A 141 36.35 -18.87 -4.92
N SER A 142 35.48 -18.31 -5.78
CA SER A 142 34.83 -17.01 -5.57
C SER A 142 33.33 -17.13 -5.36
N ASP A 143 32.83 -16.49 -4.31
CA ASP A 143 31.39 -16.38 -4.04
C ASP A 143 30.70 -15.24 -4.80
N HIS A 144 31.46 -14.47 -5.58
CA HIS A 144 30.97 -13.29 -6.29
C HIS A 144 29.88 -13.68 -7.32
N PRO A 145 28.79 -12.91 -7.46
CA PRO A 145 27.70 -13.23 -8.41
C PRO A 145 28.15 -13.39 -9.86
N LEU A 146 29.24 -12.71 -10.26
CA LEU A 146 29.85 -12.88 -11.59
C LEU A 146 30.58 -14.22 -11.73
N ALA A 147 31.28 -14.69 -10.71
CA ALA A 147 31.93 -15.99 -10.73
C ALA A 147 30.90 -17.10 -10.97
N LYS A 148 29.78 -17.02 -10.24
CA LYS A 148 28.62 -17.92 -10.39
C LYS A 148 27.94 -17.82 -11.75
N ALA A 149 28.04 -16.68 -12.43
CA ALA A 149 27.45 -16.49 -13.75
C ALA A 149 28.30 -17.11 -14.86
N VAL A 150 29.60 -17.29 -14.63
CA VAL A 150 30.57 -17.80 -15.61
C VAL A 150 30.79 -19.32 -15.44
N LEU A 151 30.59 -19.87 -14.24
CA LEU A 151 30.60 -21.32 -13.94
C LEU A 151 29.33 -22.03 -14.43
#